data_AF-A0A6V7KQ16-F1
#
_entry.id   AF-A0A6V7KQ16-F1
#
_cell.length_a   1.000
_cell.length_b   1.000
_cell.length_c   1.000
_cell.angle_alpha   90.00
_cell.angle_beta   90.00
_cell.angle_gamma   90.00
#
_symmetry.space_group_name_H-M   'P 1'
#
loop_
_entity.id
_entity.type
_entity.pdbx_description
1 polymer ?
#
loop_
_entity_poly.entity_id
_entity_poly.type
_entity_poly.pdbx_seq_one_letter_code
_entity_poly.pdbx_strand_id
1 'polypeptide(L)'
;IPILVVGTKLDLVPSRSNLHRRSSTIAEECGADEIFLDCSQIRSLAAGTTSSVKLSRFFDKVIERRFYGSRDGPSPDRRRQPVYTSQYSSKVYHND
;
A
#
# COMPACT_ATOMS: atom_id res chain seq x y z
N ILE A 1 11.14 5.31 6.28
CA ILE A 1 10.48 4.34 5.36
C ILE A 1 8.99 4.47 5.64
N PRO A 2 8.09 4.53 4.64
CA PRO A 2 6.67 4.74 4.91
C PRO A 2 6.07 3.48 5.55
N ILE A 3 5.23 3.65 6.55
CA ILE A 3 4.57 2.57 7.30
C ILE A 3 3.05 2.77 7.20
N LEU A 4 2.31 1.68 7.02
CA LEU A 4 0.84 1.63 7.09
C LEU A 4 0.46 0.46 7.99
N VAL A 5 -0.38 0.72 8.99
CA VAL A 5 -0.89 -0.32 9.89
C VAL A 5 -2.25 -0.80 9.40
N VAL A 6 -2.41 -2.12 9.28
CA VAL A 6 -3.66 -2.74 8.80
C VAL A 6 -4.20 -3.67 9.87
N GLY A 7 -5.30 -3.26 10.51
CA GLY A 7 -6.08 -4.14 11.36
C GLY A 7 -7.04 -4.99 10.53
N THR A 8 -6.96 -6.31 10.67
CA THR A 8 -7.82 -7.25 9.93
C THR A 8 -8.91 -7.82 10.83
N LYS A 9 -9.82 -8.60 10.24
CA LYS A 9 -10.94 -9.27 10.93
C LYS A 9 -11.88 -8.29 11.64
N LEU A 10 -12.15 -7.14 11.01
CA LEU A 10 -13.02 -6.11 11.57
C LEU A 10 -14.46 -6.62 11.82
N ASP A 11 -14.88 -7.65 11.10
CA ASP A 11 -16.14 -8.37 11.26
C ASP A 11 -16.28 -9.05 12.63
N LEU A 12 -15.17 -9.46 13.26
CA LEU A 12 -15.17 -10.10 14.58
C LEU A 12 -15.18 -9.09 15.74
N VAL A 13 -15.09 -7.78 15.46
CA VAL A 13 -15.06 -6.75 16.49
C VAL A 13 -16.50 -6.41 16.92
N PRO A 14 -16.89 -6.70 18.18
CA PRO A 14 -18.28 -6.57 18.61
C PRO A 14 -18.79 -5.12 18.66
N SER A 15 -17.90 -4.13 18.79
CA SER A 15 -18.26 -2.71 18.67
C SER A 15 -17.08 -1.88 18.16
N ARG A 16 -17.32 -1.08 17.12
CA ARG A 16 -16.31 -0.19 16.54
C ARG A 16 -15.89 0.95 17.47
N SER A 17 -16.67 1.23 18.52
CA SER A 17 -16.32 2.20 19.57
C SER A 17 -15.13 1.75 20.42
N ASN A 18 -14.82 0.45 20.46
CA ASN A 18 -13.68 -0.09 21.21
C ASN A 18 -12.36 0.01 20.44
N LEU A 19 -12.42 0.29 19.13
CA LEU A 19 -11.24 0.36 18.27
C LEU A 19 -10.40 1.62 18.55
N HIS A 20 -11.07 2.73 18.87
CA HIS A 20 -10.43 4.01 19.19
C HIS A 20 -10.14 4.19 20.69
N ARG A 21 -10.45 3.19 21.54
CA ARG A 21 -10.28 3.27 23.01
C ARG A 21 -8.98 2.67 23.52
N ARG A 22 -8.08 2.24 22.64
CA ARG A 22 -6.74 1.81 23.06
C ARG A 22 -5.87 3.05 23.25
N SER A 23 -5.29 3.21 24.45
CA SER A 23 -4.49 4.37 24.86
C SER A 23 -3.17 4.57 24.11
N SER A 24 -2.84 3.67 23.19
CA SER A 24 -1.90 3.88 22.08
C SER A 24 -2.12 2.75 21.06
N THR A 25 -2.18 3.07 19.77
CA THR A 25 -2.15 2.04 18.71
C THR A 25 -0.73 1.92 18.17
N ILE A 26 -0.39 0.78 17.57
CA ILE A 26 0.89 0.59 16.86
C ILE A 26 1.09 1.67 15.79
N ALA A 27 -0.01 2.18 15.22
CA ALA A 27 0.02 3.26 14.25
C ALA A 27 0.53 4.57 14.86
N GLU A 28 0.07 4.91 16.07
CA GLU A 28 0.54 6.08 16.82
C GLU A 28 2.03 5.96 17.16
N GLU A 29 2.46 4.81 17.68
CA GLU A 29 3.87 4.55 18.01
C GLU A 29 4.79 4.65 16.78
N CYS A 30 4.26 4.31 15.60
CA CYS A 30 4.98 4.38 14.33
C CYS A 30 4.82 5.72 13.59
N GLY A 31 4.01 6.66 14.10
CA GLY A 31 3.60 7.87 13.37
C GLY A 31 2.98 7.56 12.00
N ALA A 32 2.26 6.44 11.91
CA ALA A 32 1.76 5.84 10.69
C ALA A 32 0.24 6.03 10.54
N ASP A 33 -0.21 6.00 9.29
CA ASP A 33 -1.63 5.88 9.00
C ASP A 33 -2.11 4.46 9.36
N GLU A 34 -3.39 4.33 9.73
CA GLU A 34 -4.04 3.02 9.93
C GLU A 34 -5.36 2.87 9.16
N ILE A 35 -5.62 1.63 8.75
CA ILE A 35 -6.88 1.17 8.17
C ILE A 35 -7.34 -0.11 8.86
N PHE A 36 -8.66 -0.30 8.94
CA PHE A 36 -9.28 -1.50 9.49
C PHE A 36 -10.18 -2.14 8.44
N LEU A 37 -9.99 -3.43 8.18
CA LEU A 37 -10.64 -4.15 7.09
C LEU A 37 -11.27 -5.45 7.59
N ASP A 38 -12.45 -5.74 7.04
CA ASP A 38 -12.89 -7.11 6.84
C ASP A 38 -12.38 -7.54 5.45
N CYS A 39 -11.42 -8.45 5.42
CA CYS A 39 -10.78 -8.93 4.18
C CYS A 39 -11.66 -9.86 3.36
N SER A 40 -12.77 -10.37 3.94
CA SER A 40 -13.76 -11.18 3.21
C SER A 40 -14.75 -10.31 2.43
N GLN A 41 -14.84 -9.02 2.76
CA GLN A 41 -15.75 -8.08 2.15
C GLN A 41 -15.03 -7.17 1.15
N ILE A 42 -15.30 -7.37 -0.14
CA ILE A 42 -14.72 -6.57 -1.24
C ILE A 42 -14.99 -5.07 -1.05
N ARG A 43 -16.15 -4.72 -0.49
CA ARG A 43 -16.53 -3.32 -0.23
C ARG A 43 -15.61 -2.62 0.77
N SER A 44 -14.86 -3.35 1.60
CA SER A 44 -13.93 -2.77 2.58
C SER A 44 -12.80 -1.95 1.95
N LEU A 45 -12.48 -2.22 0.68
CA LEU A 45 -11.45 -1.50 -0.08
C LEU A 45 -11.96 -1.01 -1.45
N ALA A 46 -13.28 -0.90 -1.62
CA ALA A 46 -13.85 -0.39 -2.86
C ALA A 46 -13.43 1.07 -3.12
N ALA A 47 -13.41 1.47 -4.39
CA ALA A 47 -13.07 2.83 -4.79
C ALA A 47 -14.00 3.85 -4.10
N GLY A 48 -13.43 4.99 -3.70
CA GLY A 48 -14.17 6.05 -2.99
C GLY A 48 -14.36 5.81 -1.49
N THR A 49 -13.99 4.63 -0.96
CA THR A 49 -13.97 4.40 0.49
C THR A 49 -12.78 5.07 1.15
N THR A 50 -12.92 5.45 2.43
CA THR A 50 -11.82 6.03 3.22
C THR A 50 -10.59 5.13 3.26
N SER A 51 -10.78 3.81 3.37
CA SER A 51 -9.69 2.82 3.36
C SER A 51 -8.94 2.81 2.03
N SER A 52 -9.66 2.87 0.90
CA SER A 52 -9.05 2.96 -0.44
C SER A 52 -8.22 4.24 -0.60
N VAL A 53 -8.76 5.39 -0.17
CA VAL A 53 -8.06 6.68 -0.24
C VAL A 53 -6.79 6.69 0.62
N LYS A 54 -6.84 6.16 1.85
CA LYS A 54 -5.66 6.04 2.73
C LYS A 54 -4.60 5.14 2.11
N LEU A 55 -5.01 4.02 1.52
CA LEU A 55 -4.10 3.09 0.84
C LEU A 55 -3.42 3.75 -0.38
N SER A 56 -4.15 4.49 -1.20
CA SER A 56 -3.58 5.24 -2.33
C SER A 56 -2.52 6.23 -1.86
N ARG A 57 -2.82 7.04 -0.84
CA ARG A 57 -1.85 8.00 -0.27
C ARG A 57 -0.61 7.33 0.29
N PHE A 58 -0.76 6.14 0.89
CA PHE A 58 0.38 5.37 1.35
C PHE A 58 1.28 4.96 0.18
N PHE A 59 0.70 4.46 -0.93
CA PHE A 59 1.49 4.13 -2.12
C PHE A 59 2.15 5.35 -2.75
N ASP A 60 1.48 6.49 -2.78
CA ASP A 60 2.08 7.75 -3.24
C ASP A 60 3.32 8.10 -2.40
N LYS A 61 3.22 8.05 -1.05
CA LYS A 61 4.36 8.26 -0.14
C LYS A 61 5.52 7.28 -0.39
N VAL A 62 5.22 6.02 -0.72
CA VAL A 62 6.22 4.99 -1.07
C VAL A 62 6.93 5.34 -2.37
N ILE A 63 6.17 5.68 -3.41
CA ILE A 63 6.72 6.07 -4.72
C ILE A 63 7.58 7.32 -4.57
N GLU A 64 7.07 8.35 -3.92
CA GLU A 64 7.78 9.59 -3.68
C GLU A 64 9.10 9.35 -2.95
N ARG A 65 9.07 8.59 -1.85
CA ARG A 65 10.29 8.31 -1.09
C ARG A 65 11.29 7.46 -1.86
N ARG A 66 10.83 6.53 -2.71
CA ARG A 66 11.71 5.63 -3.48
C ARG A 66 12.35 6.30 -4.68
N PHE A 67 11.65 7.22 -5.34
CA PHE A 67 12.05 7.77 -6.64
C PHE A 67 12.35 9.26 -6.63
N TYR A 68 11.82 10.02 -5.66
CA TYR A 68 11.94 11.48 -5.61
C TYR A 68 12.63 12.01 -4.35
N GLY A 69 12.76 11.20 -3.29
CA GLY A 69 13.35 11.58 -2.01
C GLY A 69 14.88 11.76 -1.96
N SER A 70 15.60 11.52 -3.07
CA SER A 70 17.07 11.66 -3.15
C SER A 70 17.52 12.75 -4.13
N ARG A 71 16.64 13.67 -4.53
CA ARG A 71 16.92 14.66 -5.58
C ARG A 71 17.53 15.95 -5.04
N ASP A 72 18.70 15.87 -4.43
CA ASP A 72 19.67 16.99 -4.43
C ASP A 72 20.57 16.92 -5.67
N GLY A 73 19.96 16.73 -6.85
CA GLY A 73 20.69 16.71 -8.12
C GLY A 73 19.78 16.53 -9.34
N PRO A 74 19.94 17.34 -10.40
CA PRO A 74 19.20 17.18 -11.65
C PRO A 74 19.82 16.02 -12.45
N SER A 75 19.39 14.78 -12.18
CA SER A 75 19.74 13.65 -13.05
C SER A 75 18.82 13.63 -14.29
N PRO A 76 19.36 13.63 -15.52
CA PRO A 76 18.59 13.73 -16.77
C PRO A 76 17.91 12.41 -17.18
N ASP A 77 18.06 11.32 -16.42
CA ASP A 77 17.63 9.99 -16.85
C ASP A 77 16.14 9.67 -16.58
N ARG A 78 15.29 10.70 -16.54
CA ARG A 78 13.85 10.59 -16.28
C ARG A 78 13.03 10.14 -17.51
N ARG A 79 13.65 9.44 -18.46
CA ARG A 79 12.99 8.86 -19.65
C ARG A 79 13.02 7.34 -19.71
N ARG A 80 13.36 6.63 -18.64
CA ARG A 80 13.13 5.18 -18.59
C ARG A 80 11.80 4.90 -17.91
N GLN A 81 10.77 4.75 -18.76
CA GLN A 81 9.51 4.12 -18.38
C GLN A 81 9.77 2.79 -17.66
N PRO A 82 8.94 2.37 -16.69
CA PRO A 82 9.00 1.02 -16.18
C PRO A 82 8.54 0.09 -17.29
N VAL A 83 9.48 -0.55 -17.98
CA VAL A 83 9.20 -1.74 -18.78
C VAL A 83 8.70 -2.77 -17.78
N TYR A 84 7.40 -3.01 -17.77
CA TYR A 84 6.82 -4.19 -17.15
C TYR A 84 7.36 -5.38 -17.98
N THR A 85 8.59 -5.83 -17.71
CA THR A 85 9.11 -7.06 -18.31
C THR A 85 8.36 -8.20 -17.65
N SER A 86 7.20 -8.51 -18.22
CA SER A 86 6.53 -9.78 -18.06
C SER A 86 7.54 -10.87 -18.38
N GLN A 87 7.98 -11.62 -17.38
CA GLN A 87 8.81 -12.81 -17.55
C GLN A 87 7.94 -13.94 -18.13
N TYR A 88 7.46 -13.79 -19.37
CA TYR A 88 7.10 -14.97 -20.15
C TYR A 88 8.40 -15.53 -20.72
N SER A 89 8.93 -16.53 -20.01
CA SER A 89 9.92 -17.46 -20.52
C SER A 89 9.43 -18.02 -21.85
N SER A 90 9.98 -17.55 -22.97
CA SER A 90 9.77 -18.13 -24.28
C SER A 90 10.39 -19.53 -24.29
N LYS A 91 9.55 -20.56 -24.07
CA LYS A 91 9.95 -21.94 -24.33
C LYS A 91 10.11 -22.10 -25.84
N VAL A 92 11.37 -22.26 -26.26
CA VAL A 92 11.73 -22.65 -27.62
C VAL A 92 11.39 -24.15 -27.76
N TYR A 93 10.33 -24.46 -28.49
CA TYR A 93 10.07 -25.84 -28.90
C TYR A 93 11.05 -26.20 -30.02
N HIS A 94 11.95 -27.15 -29.74
CA HIS A 94 12.71 -27.85 -30.77
C HIS A 94 11.74 -28.83 -31.43
N ASN A 95 11.51 -28.72 -32.74
CA ASN A 95 10.89 -29.80 -33.51
C ASN A 95 12.02 -30.64 -34.07
N ASP A 96 12.04 -31.92 -33.69
CA ASP A 96 12.83 -32.97 -34.35
C ASP A 96 12.28 -33.27 -35.75
#